data_AF-A0A4R5G7K7-F1
#
_entry.id   AF-A0A4R5G7K7-F1
#
_cell.length_a   1.000
_cell.length_b   1.000
_cell.length_c   1.000
_cell.angle_alpha   90.00
_cell.angle_beta   90.00
_cell.angle_gamma   90.00
#
_symmetry.space_group_name_H-M   'P 1'
#
loop_
_entity.id
_entity.type
_entity.pdbx_description
1 polymer ?
#
loop_
_entity_poly.entity_id
_entity_poly.type
_entity_poly.pdbx_seq_one_letter_code
_entity_poly.pdbx_strand_id
1 'polypeptide(L)'
;MKVHELEQLLVQRLHAYPPKDPTLGQLARALGVTQPFLRQIGWGKRPIPRRLLDPLAEQLGLTYDVTVVEVSTGRPVSAPSASESGQTPGEPHS
;
A
#
# COMPACT_ATOMS: atom_id res chain seq x y z
N MET A 1 11.57 -8.22 6.25
CA MET A 1 12.16 -8.57 4.93
C MET A 1 12.87 -7.33 4.39
N LYS A 2 14.07 -7.41 3.79
CA LYS A 2 14.76 -6.17 3.33
C LYS A 2 14.06 -5.59 2.09
N VAL A 3 14.06 -4.26 1.95
CA VAL A 3 13.46 -3.55 0.79
C VAL A 3 14.03 -4.05 -0.54
N HIS A 4 15.33 -4.37 -0.58
CA HIS A 4 15.98 -4.91 -1.77
C HIS A 4 15.38 -6.26 -2.23
N GLU A 5 14.98 -7.13 -1.29
CA GLU A 5 14.34 -8.41 -1.64
C GLU A 5 12.92 -8.20 -2.14
N LEU A 6 12.18 -7.26 -1.55
CA LEU A 6 10.86 -6.87 -2.04
C LEU A 6 10.96 -6.37 -3.48
N GLU A 7 11.92 -5.49 -3.78
CA GLU A 7 12.16 -5.00 -5.13
C GLU A 7 12.38 -6.15 -6.12
N GLN A 8 13.25 -7.10 -5.78
CA GLN A 8 13.51 -8.28 -6.62
C GLN A 8 12.26 -9.14 -6.84
N LEU A 9 11.46 -9.36 -5.79
CA LEU A 9 10.20 -10.10 -5.87
C LEU A 9 9.18 -9.38 -6.76
N LEU A 10 9.04 -8.07 -6.61
CA LEU A 10 8.16 -7.23 -7.44
C LEU A 10 8.59 -7.27 -8.91
N VAL A 11 9.88 -7.15 -9.19
CA VAL A 11 10.44 -7.25 -10.55
C VAL A 11 10.15 -8.62 -11.14
N GLN A 12 10.39 -9.71 -10.39
CA GLN A 12 10.07 -11.08 -10.86
C GLN A 12 8.59 -11.26 -11.16
N ARG A 13 7.69 -10.79 -10.28
CA ARG A 13 6.24 -10.86 -10.49
C ARG A 13 5.83 -10.08 -11.73
N LEU A 14 6.36 -8.86 -11.90
CA LEU A 14 6.11 -8.03 -13.08
C LEU A 14 6.61 -8.68 -14.38
N HIS A 15 7.75 -9.37 -14.33
CA HIS A 15 8.31 -10.11 -15.46
C HIS A 15 7.50 -11.36 -15.82
N ALA A 16 6.90 -12.02 -14.83
CA ALA A 16 6.14 -13.25 -15.03
C ALA A 16 4.80 -13.04 -15.76
N TYR A 17 4.29 -11.81 -15.81
CA TYR A 17 3.05 -11.53 -16.51
C TYR A 17 3.21 -11.63 -18.04
N PRO A 18 2.33 -12.38 -18.72
CA PRO A 18 2.36 -12.44 -20.17
C PRO A 18 2.02 -11.10 -20.81
N PRO A 19 2.50 -10.82 -22.04
CA PRO A 19 2.27 -9.54 -22.73
C PRO A 19 0.79 -9.26 -23.05
N LYS A 20 -0.05 -10.29 -23.07
CA LYS A 20 -1.51 -10.18 -23.28
C LYS A 20 -2.30 -10.14 -21.97
N ASP A 21 -1.62 -10.14 -20.83
CA ASP A 21 -2.29 -10.18 -19.54
C ASP A 21 -2.87 -8.80 -19.16
N PRO A 22 -4.19 -8.71 -18.90
CA PRO A 22 -4.83 -7.44 -18.54
C PRO A 22 -4.41 -6.98 -17.13
N THR A 23 -3.86 -7.86 -16.29
CA THR A 23 -3.46 -7.54 -14.91
C THR A 23 -2.42 -6.43 -14.88
N LEU A 24 -1.47 -6.42 -15.81
CA LEU A 24 -0.42 -5.40 -15.88
C LEU A 24 -0.99 -4.02 -16.25
N GLY A 25 -2.05 -3.99 -17.06
CA GLY A 25 -2.79 -2.77 -17.38
C GLY A 25 -3.63 -2.27 -16.19
N GLN A 26 -4.24 -3.18 -15.44
CA GLN A 26 -5.01 -2.86 -14.22
C GLN A 26 -4.11 -2.34 -13.11
N LEU A 27 -2.96 -2.99 -12.86
CA LEU A 27 -1.91 -2.52 -11.96
C LEU A 27 -1.42 -1.13 -12.35
N ALA A 28 -1.14 -0.91 -13.64
CA ALA A 28 -0.70 0.39 -14.12
C ALA A 28 -1.74 1.48 -13.83
N ARG A 29 -3.02 1.18 -14.06
CA ARG A 29 -4.13 2.10 -13.80
C ARG A 29 -4.31 2.38 -12.30
N ALA A 30 -4.26 1.36 -11.45
CA ALA A 30 -4.37 1.51 -10.00
C ALA A 30 -3.23 2.37 -9.43
N LEU A 31 -2.02 2.23 -9.99
CA LEU A 31 -0.82 2.96 -9.58
C LEU A 31 -0.68 4.34 -10.24
N GLY A 32 -1.57 4.70 -11.15
CA GLY A 32 -1.48 5.94 -11.93
C GLY A 32 -0.25 6.02 -12.85
N VAL A 33 0.25 4.87 -13.30
CA VAL A 33 1.40 4.75 -14.21
C VAL A 33 1.01 4.10 -15.53
N THR A 34 1.95 4.01 -16.46
CA THR A 34 1.72 3.35 -17.76
C THR A 34 2.13 1.89 -17.72
N GLN A 35 1.40 1.04 -18.45
CA GLN A 35 1.75 -0.38 -18.63
C GLN A 35 3.21 -0.59 -19.12
N PRO A 36 3.71 0.16 -20.13
CA PRO A 36 5.11 0.04 -20.54
C PRO A 36 6.10 0.40 -19.43
N PHE A 37 5.75 1.30 -18.50
CA PHE A 37 6.59 1.64 -17.36
C PHE A 37 6.74 0.46 -16.40
N LEU A 38 5.63 -0.19 -16.02
CA LEU A 38 5.67 -1.42 -15.20
C LEU A 38 6.45 -2.55 -15.90
N ARG A 39 6.34 -2.64 -17.23
CA ARG A 39 7.09 -3.63 -18.02
C ARG A 39 8.59 -3.35 -18.01
N GLN A 40 9.01 -2.08 -18.10
CA GLN A 40 10.42 -1.70 -17.97
C GLN A 40 10.99 -2.08 -16.60
N ILE A 41 10.18 -1.93 -15.54
CA ILE A 41 10.54 -2.39 -14.19
C ILE A 41 10.74 -3.89 -14.16
N GLY A 42 9.76 -4.69 -14.63
CA GLY A 42 9.87 -6.16 -14.64
C GLY A 42 11.08 -6.67 -15.42
N TRP A 43 11.55 -5.92 -16.42
CA TRP A 43 12.73 -6.26 -17.21
C TRP A 43 14.04 -5.74 -16.61
N GLY A 44 14.01 -5.13 -15.43
CA GLY A 44 15.18 -4.52 -14.80
C GLY A 44 15.75 -3.30 -15.53
N LYS A 45 15.04 -2.76 -16.53
CA LYS A 45 15.46 -1.56 -17.29
C LYS A 45 15.29 -0.28 -16.48
N ARG A 46 14.44 -0.30 -15.46
CA ARG A 46 14.23 0.81 -14.52
C ARG A 46 14.05 0.30 -13.09
N PRO A 47 14.58 1.01 -12.09
CA PRO A 47 14.30 0.70 -10.68
C PRO A 47 12.84 1.01 -10.33
N ILE A 48 12.33 0.36 -9.28
CA ILE A 48 10.99 0.64 -8.76
C ILE A 48 11.04 1.95 -7.96
N PRO A 49 10.21 2.95 -8.28
CA PRO A 49 10.11 4.14 -7.45
C PRO A 49 9.64 3.76 -6.06
N ARG A 50 10.27 4.32 -5.02
CA ARG A 50 9.96 4.02 -3.61
C ARG A 50 8.47 4.23 -3.26
N ARG A 51 7.84 5.24 -3.87
CA ARG A 51 6.40 5.52 -3.76
C ARG A 51 5.49 4.43 -4.33
N LEU A 52 6.01 3.56 -5.20
CA LEU A 52 5.28 2.47 -5.83
C LEU A 52 5.53 1.13 -5.15
N LEU A 53 6.52 1.00 -4.27
CA LEU A 53 6.82 -0.26 -3.58
C LEU A 53 5.64 -0.75 -2.75
N ASP A 54 5.11 0.15 -1.91
CA ASP A 54 3.98 -0.13 -1.02
C ASP A 54 2.72 -0.54 -1.80
N PRO A 55 2.23 0.27 -2.75
CA PRO A 55 1.02 -0.10 -3.48
C PRO A 55 1.26 -1.26 -4.46
N LEU A 56 2.47 -1.48 -4.99
CA LEU A 56 2.76 -2.69 -5.78
C LEU A 56 2.71 -3.95 -4.92
N ALA A 57 3.28 -3.90 -3.71
CA ALA A 57 3.26 -5.02 -2.79
C ALA A 57 1.83 -5.33 -2.35
N GLU A 58 1.03 -4.31 -2.01
CA GLU A 58 -0.39 -4.46 -1.66
C GLU A 58 -1.19 -5.09 -2.80
N GLN A 59 -1.05 -4.59 -4.02
CA GLN A 59 -1.76 -5.11 -5.19
C GLN A 59 -1.37 -6.54 -5.55
N LEU A 60 -0.14 -6.96 -5.22
CA LEU A 60 0.35 -8.31 -5.45
C LEU A 60 0.11 -9.24 -4.25
N GLY A 61 -0.55 -8.75 -3.19
CA GLY A 61 -0.81 -9.51 -1.97
C GLY A 61 0.49 -9.95 -1.27
N LEU A 62 1.57 -9.20 -1.45
CA LEU A 62 2.86 -9.48 -0.84
C LEU A 62 2.88 -8.86 0.56
N THR A 63 2.77 -9.69 1.58
CA THR A 63 3.01 -9.25 2.95
C THR A 63 4.51 -9.11 3.16
N TYR A 64 4.96 -7.89 3.45
CA TYR A 64 6.35 -7.63 3.80
C TYR A 64 6.40 -6.86 5.11
N ASP A 65 7.28 -7.30 6.01
CA ASP A 65 7.58 -6.58 7.23
C ASP A 65 8.41 -5.34 6.84
N VAL A 66 7.72 -4.27 6.44
CA VAL A 66 8.24 -2.91 6.55
C VAL A 66 8.16 -2.61 8.03
N THR A 67 9.27 -2.72 8.72
CA THR A 67 9.44 -2.05 10.00
C THR A 67 9.36 -0.54 9.70
N VAL A 68 8.14 0.01 9.69
CA VAL A 68 7.94 1.44 9.85
C VAL A 68 8.49 1.70 11.23
N VAL A 69 9.60 2.43 11.34
CA VAL A 69 10.07 2.90 12.63
C VAL A 69 8.95 3.79 13.14
N GLU A 70 8.09 3.23 14.00
CA GLU A 70 7.18 4.00 14.82
C GLU A 70 8.09 5.00 15.53
N VAL A 71 8.01 6.27 15.13
CA VAL A 71 8.64 7.32 15.91
C VAL A 71 7.89 7.28 17.21
N SER A 72 8.55 6.74 18.24
CA SER A 72 8.09 6.76 19.61
C SER A 72 7.97 8.21 20.06
N THR A 73 6.90 8.88 19.66
CA THR A 73 6.41 10.06 20.36
C THR A 73 5.61 9.51 21.52
N GLY A 74 6.31 9.27 22.63
CA GLY A 74 5.69 8.78 23.85
C GLY A 74 4.47 9.61 24.20
N ARG A 75 3.31 8.94 24.30
CA ARG A 75 2.27 9.16 25.31
C ARG A 75 1.22 8.06 25.16
N PRO A 76 0.90 7.32 26.24
CA PRO A 76 -0.18 6.35 26.22
C PRO A 76 -1.50 7.08 26.02
N VAL A 77 -2.17 6.86 24.90
CA VAL A 77 -3.61 7.13 24.80
C VAL A 77 -4.30 6.00 25.55
N SER A 78 -4.68 6.29 26.80
CA SER A 78 -5.67 5.50 27.51
C SER A 78 -6.93 5.45 26.66
N ALA A 79 -7.34 4.26 26.22
CA ALA A 79 -8.72 4.03 25.82
C ALA A 79 -9.63 4.23 27.03
N PRO A 80 -10.81 4.84 26.83
CA PRO A 80 -12.02 4.20 27.34
C PRO A 80 -13.13 4.25 26.28
N SER A 81 -13.68 3.10 25.91
CA SER A 81 -14.86 2.46 26.52
C SER A 81 -16.15 2.86 25.80
N ALA A 82 -16.77 1.87 25.18
CA ALA A 82 -18.16 1.93 24.75
C ALA A 82 -19.02 2.48 25.90
N SER A 83 -19.79 3.51 25.59
CA SER A 83 -20.92 3.95 26.40
C SER A 83 -21.98 4.41 25.43
N GLU A 84 -22.80 3.45 25.02
CA GLU A 84 -24.15 3.71 24.58
C GLU A 84 -24.91 4.24 25.81
N SER A 85 -25.29 5.52 25.78
CA SER A 85 -26.18 6.12 26.76
C SER A 85 -26.92 7.28 26.11
N GLY A 86 -28.23 7.13 26.01
CA GLY A 86 -29.11 8.11 25.41
C GLY A 86 -29.06 9.44 26.14
N GLN A 87 -29.14 10.52 25.35
CA GLN A 87 -29.52 11.82 25.87
C GLN A 87 -30.28 12.56 24.77
N THR A 88 -31.58 12.75 25.03
CA THR A 88 -32.51 13.57 24.27
C THR A 88 -32.01 15.02 24.25
N PRO A 89 -31.86 15.68 23.09
CA PRO A 89 -31.65 17.12 23.06
C PRO A 89 -32.95 17.81 23.46
N GLY A 90 -33.08 18.13 24.75
CA GLY A 90 -34.03 19.13 25.24
C GLY A 90 -33.37 20.50 25.12
N GLU A 91 -33.68 21.22 24.04
CA GLU A 91 -33.46 22.66 23.92
C GLU A 91 -34.49 23.40 24.80
N PRO A 92 -34.09 24.16 25.84
CA PRO A 92 -34.83 25.36 26.21
C PRO A 92 -34.17 26.54 25.50
N HIS A 93 -34.63 26.81 24.28
CA HIS A 93 -34.36 28.07 23.60
C HIS A 93 -35.68 28.86 23.54
N SER A 94 -35.73 29.91 24.36
CA SER A 94 -36.75 30.97 24.49
C SER A 94 -38.04 30.70 25.24
#